data_AF-A0A2J8WPX0-F1
#
_entry.id   AF-A0A2J8WPX0-F1
#
_cell.length_a   1.000
_cell.length_b   1.000
_cell.length_c   1.000
_cell.angle_alpha   90.00
_cell.angle_beta   90.00
_cell.angle_gamma   90.00
#
_symmetry.space_group_name_H-M   'P 1'
#
loop_
_entity.id
_entity.type
_entity.pdbx_description
1 polymer ?
#
loop_
_entity_poly.entity_id
_entity_poly.type
_entity_poly.pdbx_seq_one_letter_code
_entity_poly.pdbx_strand_id
1 'polypeptide(L)'
;MSVKCVDARKNHHKTKWFVPWGPNHCDKIRDIEEAIPREIEANDIVFSVHIPLPHMEMSPWFQFMLFILQLDIAFKLNNQIRENAEVSMDVSLAYRDDAFAEWTEMAHERVPRKLKCTFTSPKTPEHEGRYYECDVLPFMEIGSVAHKFYLL
;
A
#
# COMPACT_ATOMS: atom_id res chain seq x y z
N MET A 1 0.04 6.64 -6.74
CA MET A 1 1.28 6.11 -6.15
C MET A 1 1.08 6.09 -4.65
N SER A 2 1.35 4.98 -3.97
CA SER A 2 1.16 4.87 -2.52
C SER A 2 2.24 5.63 -1.75
N VAL A 3 1.90 6.06 -0.54
CA VAL A 3 2.82 6.65 0.43
C VAL A 3 3.13 5.61 1.49
N LYS A 4 4.42 5.42 1.80
CA LYS A 4 4.87 4.52 2.87
C LYS A 4 4.77 5.27 4.21
N CYS A 5 3.75 4.96 4.98
CA CYS A 5 3.52 5.46 6.32
C CYS A 5 4.13 4.54 7.37
N VAL A 6 4.51 5.09 8.52
CA VAL A 6 5.05 4.33 9.66
C VAL A 6 3.98 4.17 10.73
N ASP A 7 3.68 2.93 11.10
CA ASP A 7 2.90 2.59 12.30
C ASP A 7 3.85 2.41 13.49
N ALA A 8 4.12 3.51 14.20
CA ALA A 8 4.98 3.45 15.38
C ALA A 8 4.26 2.66 16.49
N ARG A 9 4.83 1.48 16.83
CA ARG A 9 4.40 0.48 17.84
C ARG A 9 3.76 0.95 19.15
N LYS A 10 3.92 2.22 19.51
CA LYS A 10 3.41 2.80 20.76
C LYS A 10 1.96 3.28 20.69
N ASN A 11 1.30 3.28 19.52
CA ASN A 11 -0.05 3.80 19.36
C ASN A 11 -0.94 2.99 18.39
N HIS A 12 -0.80 1.66 18.34
CA HIS A 12 -1.66 0.77 17.53
C HIS A 12 -3.19 0.95 17.75
N HIS A 13 -3.60 1.76 18.74
CA HIS A 13 -5.00 2.04 19.07
C HIS A 13 -5.45 3.49 18.84
N LYS A 14 -4.58 4.46 18.48
CA LYS A 14 -4.97 5.89 18.44
C LYS A 14 -5.30 6.44 17.06
N THR A 15 -4.76 5.88 15.98
CA THR A 15 -5.14 6.26 14.61
C THR A 15 -5.21 5.02 13.75
N LYS A 16 -6.42 4.54 13.49
CA LYS A 16 -6.69 3.41 12.58
C LYS A 16 -6.28 3.73 11.13
N TRP A 17 -6.21 5.01 10.79
CA TRP A 17 -6.13 5.50 9.41
C TRP A 17 -4.87 6.33 9.19
N PHE A 18 -4.02 5.88 8.27
CA PHE A 18 -2.77 6.55 7.92
C PHE A 18 -3.01 7.49 6.73
N VAL A 19 -3.24 8.77 7.01
CA VAL A 19 -3.55 9.73 5.94
C VAL A 19 -2.25 10.19 5.25
N PRO A 20 -2.14 10.12 3.92
CA PRO A 20 -0.89 10.42 3.23
C PRO A 20 -0.60 11.93 3.06
N TRP A 21 -1.57 12.81 3.30
CA TRP A 21 -1.42 14.26 3.19
C TRP A 21 -2.44 15.01 4.05
N GLY A 22 -2.28 16.33 4.15
CA GLY A 22 -3.13 17.20 4.97
C GLY A 22 -2.57 17.40 6.39
N PRO A 23 -3.31 18.09 7.26
CA PRO A 23 -2.84 18.49 8.60
C PRO A 23 -2.46 17.32 9.51
N ASN A 24 -3.12 16.17 9.34
CA ASN A 24 -2.93 14.97 10.16
C ASN A 24 -2.26 13.85 9.35
N HIS A 25 -1.30 14.19 8.49
CA HIS A 25 -0.63 13.17 7.68
C HIS A 25 0.22 12.24 8.54
N CYS A 26 0.39 11.01 8.09
CA CYS A 26 1.26 10.01 8.71
C CYS A 26 2.74 10.43 8.68
N ASP A 27 3.54 9.81 9.53
CA ASP A 27 5.00 9.83 9.41
C ASP A 27 5.42 8.98 8.20
N LYS A 28 6.26 9.53 7.33
CA LYS A 28 6.61 8.93 6.04
C LYS A 28 8.06 8.46 6.01
N ILE A 29 8.29 7.43 5.21
CA ILE A 29 9.63 7.03 4.75
C ILE A 29 9.67 7.10 3.22
N ARG A 30 10.82 7.47 2.66
CA ARG A 30 11.00 7.49 1.20
C ARG A 30 11.23 6.08 0.68
N ASP A 31 12.18 5.40 1.30
CA ASP A 31 12.59 4.05 0.98
C ASP A 31 12.56 3.13 2.21
N ILE A 32 12.39 1.84 1.98
CA ILE A 32 12.55 0.78 2.98
C ILE A 32 13.99 0.80 3.55
N GLU A 33 15.00 1.22 2.79
CA GLU A 33 16.35 1.38 3.37
C GLU A 33 16.42 2.45 4.47
N GLU A 34 15.53 3.45 4.45
CA GLU A 34 15.41 4.45 5.52
C GLU A 34 14.86 3.85 6.81
N ALA A 35 14.10 2.75 6.71
CA ALA A 35 13.45 2.07 7.84
C ALA A 35 14.46 1.32 8.73
N ILE A 36 15.52 0.76 8.14
CA ILE A 36 16.53 -0.07 8.82
C ILE A 36 17.23 0.68 9.97
N PRO A 37 17.87 1.85 9.75
CA PRO A 37 18.54 2.57 10.84
C PRO A 37 17.56 3.15 11.87
N ARG A 38 16.28 3.22 11.52
CA ARG A 38 15.19 3.70 12.40
C ARG A 38 14.53 2.58 13.20
N GLU A 39 15.02 1.34 13.07
CA GLU A 39 14.46 0.14 13.72
C GLU A 39 12.96 -0.07 13.41
N ILE A 40 12.53 0.34 12.22
CA ILE A 40 11.16 0.13 11.73
C ILE A 40 11.13 -1.24 11.05
N GLU A 41 10.33 -2.16 11.58
CA GLU A 41 10.17 -3.48 10.97
C GLU A 41 9.20 -3.42 9.77
N ALA A 42 9.24 -4.45 8.92
CA ALA A 42 8.38 -4.51 7.73
C ALA A 42 6.87 -4.39 8.08
N ASN A 43 6.46 -4.96 9.22
CA ASN A 43 5.07 -4.89 9.69
C ASN A 43 4.67 -3.52 10.24
N ASP A 44 5.64 -2.63 10.47
CA ASP A 44 5.41 -1.26 10.93
C ASP A 44 5.27 -0.29 9.74
N ILE A 45 5.26 -0.80 8.48
CA ILE A 45 5.12 0.00 7.27
C ILE A 45 3.74 -0.22 6.65
N VAL A 46 2.99 0.87 6.48
CA VAL A 46 1.67 0.87 5.84
C VAL A 46 1.73 1.60 4.50
N PHE A 47 1.27 0.96 3.44
CA PHE A 47 1.17 1.58 2.11
C PHE A 47 -0.20 2.26 1.95
N SER A 48 -0.22 3.57 2.10
CA SER A 48 -1.46 4.37 2.11
C SER A 48 -1.74 5.06 0.78
N VAL A 49 -3.01 5.06 0.37
CA VAL A 49 -3.52 5.73 -0.84
C VAL A 49 -4.81 6.47 -0.51
N HIS A 50 -4.80 7.80 -0.64
CA HIS A 50 -6.02 8.61 -0.53
C HIS A 50 -6.54 8.96 -1.93
N ILE A 51 -7.85 8.83 -2.11
CA ILE A 51 -8.53 8.94 -3.40
C ILE A 51 -9.70 9.92 -3.25
N PRO A 52 -9.80 10.94 -4.11
CA PRO A 52 -8.83 11.31 -5.13
C PRO A 52 -7.60 11.97 -4.49
N LEU A 53 -6.69 12.44 -5.34
CA LEU A 53 -5.54 13.27 -4.95
C LEU A 53 -5.98 14.60 -4.29
N PRO A 54 -5.06 15.31 -3.61
CA PRO A 54 -5.40 16.57 -2.93
C PRO A 54 -6.13 17.56 -3.84
N HIS A 55 -7.06 18.33 -3.25
CA HIS A 55 -7.87 19.36 -3.92
C HIS A 55 -8.86 18.85 -4.97
N MET A 56 -9.19 17.55 -4.94
CA MET A 56 -10.19 16.93 -5.80
C MET A 56 -11.26 16.22 -4.94
N GLU A 57 -12.43 15.96 -5.51
CA GLU A 57 -13.47 15.11 -4.92
C GLU A 57 -13.93 14.06 -5.94
N MET A 58 -14.26 12.85 -5.47
CA MET A 58 -14.92 11.87 -6.33
C MET A 58 -16.33 12.36 -6.69
N SER A 59 -16.78 12.00 -7.89
CA SER A 59 -18.16 12.20 -8.32
C SER A 59 -18.96 10.90 -8.16
N PRO A 60 -20.19 10.96 -7.59
CA PRO A 60 -21.08 9.80 -7.56
C PRO A 60 -21.45 9.24 -8.94
N TRP A 61 -21.17 9.98 -10.01
CA TRP A 61 -21.37 9.53 -11.39
C TRP A 61 -20.32 8.50 -11.87
N PHE A 62 -19.24 8.28 -11.10
CA PHE A 62 -18.29 7.22 -11.41
C PHE A 62 -18.91 5.86 -11.11
N GLN A 63 -18.99 5.02 -12.14
CA GLN A 63 -19.66 3.71 -12.06
C GLN A 63 -18.92 2.74 -11.15
N PHE A 64 -17.59 2.73 -11.19
CA PHE A 64 -16.77 1.88 -10.33
C PHE A 64 -15.35 2.43 -10.17
N MET A 65 -14.63 1.95 -9.16
CA MET A 65 -13.18 2.11 -9.06
C MET A 65 -12.51 0.75 -9.09
N LEU A 66 -11.48 0.62 -9.93
CA LEU A 66 -10.64 -0.57 -10.02
C LEU A 66 -9.25 -0.27 -9.46
N PHE A 67 -8.79 -1.15 -8.58
CA PHE A 67 -7.47 -1.06 -7.98
C PHE A 67 -6.60 -2.20 -8.50
N ILE A 68 -5.46 -1.83 -9.07
CA ILE A 68 -4.46 -2.76 -9.59
C ILE A 68 -3.22 -2.60 -8.72
N LEU A 69 -2.72 -3.71 -8.20
CA LEU A 69 -1.51 -3.75 -7.41
C LEU A 69 -0.33 -4.13 -8.31
N GLN A 70 0.68 -3.27 -8.32
CA GLN A 70 1.98 -3.53 -8.92
C GLN A 70 3.02 -3.49 -7.81
N LEU A 71 3.78 -4.58 -7.65
CA LEU A 71 4.78 -4.74 -6.60
C LEU A 71 6.17 -4.63 -7.21
N ASP A 72 6.95 -3.68 -6.71
CA ASP A 72 8.37 -3.56 -7.04
C ASP A 72 9.18 -4.29 -5.97
N ILE A 73 9.69 -5.47 -6.31
CA ILE A 73 10.46 -6.32 -5.38
C ILE A 73 11.91 -6.34 -5.83
N ALA A 74 12.82 -5.88 -4.97
CA ALA A 74 14.26 -5.90 -5.24
C ALA A 74 14.85 -7.29 -4.97
N PHE A 75 15.71 -7.78 -5.88
CA PHE A 75 16.48 -8.99 -5.70
C PHE A 75 17.52 -8.83 -4.59
N LYS A 76 17.52 -9.78 -3.66
CA LYS A 76 18.52 -9.94 -2.61
C LYS A 76 19.04 -11.38 -2.64
N LEU A 77 20.36 -11.55 -2.61
CA LEU A 77 20.99 -12.88 -2.70
C LEU A 77 20.55 -13.82 -1.59
N ASN A 78 20.45 -13.27 -0.38
CA ASN A 78 20.12 -14.00 0.83
C ASN A 78 18.61 -14.22 1.02
N ASN A 79 17.78 -13.60 0.19
CA ASN A 79 16.32 -13.70 0.27
C ASN A 79 15.67 -13.64 -1.12
N GLN A 80 15.88 -14.70 -1.89
CA GLN A 80 15.31 -14.78 -3.23
C GLN A 80 13.83 -15.16 -3.17
N ILE A 81 13.02 -14.59 -4.07
CA ILE A 81 11.65 -15.03 -4.27
C ILE A 81 11.67 -16.50 -4.74
N ARG A 82 10.96 -17.35 -4.01
CA ARG A 82 10.75 -18.76 -4.36
C ARG A 82 9.67 -18.89 -5.43
N GLU A 83 9.73 -19.98 -6.19
CA GLU A 83 8.64 -20.33 -7.09
C GLU A 83 7.33 -20.46 -6.31
N ASN A 84 6.24 -19.91 -6.85
CA ASN A 84 4.93 -19.84 -6.19
C ASN A 84 4.91 -19.10 -4.84
N ALA A 85 5.81 -18.13 -4.64
CA ALA A 85 5.74 -17.26 -3.46
C ALA A 85 4.38 -16.56 -3.36
N GLU A 86 3.96 -16.30 -2.13
CA GLU A 86 2.70 -15.62 -1.82
C GLU A 86 2.99 -14.39 -0.98
N VAL A 87 2.27 -13.30 -1.26
CA VAL A 87 2.20 -12.12 -0.40
C VAL A 87 0.83 -12.11 0.27
N SER A 88 0.81 -11.93 1.59
CA SER A 88 -0.41 -11.71 2.36
C SER A 88 -0.46 -10.26 2.80
N MET A 89 -1.54 -9.56 2.48
CA MET A 89 -1.74 -8.16 2.81
C MET A 89 -2.93 -8.02 3.77
N ASP A 90 -2.77 -7.24 4.84
CA ASP A 90 -3.86 -6.82 5.72
C ASP A 90 -4.36 -5.46 5.23
N VAL A 91 -5.59 -5.40 4.70
CA VAL A 91 -6.08 -4.31 3.86
C VAL A 91 -7.34 -3.72 4.47
N SER A 92 -7.37 -2.41 4.67
CA SER A 92 -8.56 -1.69 5.13
C SER A 92 -8.92 -0.59 4.14
N LEU A 93 -10.21 -0.46 3.83
CA LEU A 93 -10.75 0.60 3.00
C LEU A 93 -11.69 1.45 3.86
N ALA A 94 -11.54 2.77 3.79
CA ALA A 94 -12.42 3.73 4.43
C ALA A 94 -12.96 4.76 3.45
N TYR A 95 -14.01 5.45 3.88
CA TYR A 95 -14.57 6.59 3.17
C TYR A 95 -14.94 7.75 4.11
N ARG A 96 -15.16 8.92 3.52
CA ARG A 96 -15.81 10.07 4.14
C ARG A 96 -16.33 11.03 3.07
N ASP A 97 -17.29 11.86 3.46
CA ASP A 97 -17.90 12.88 2.59
C ASP A 97 -17.59 14.33 3.00
N ASP A 98 -16.94 14.50 4.16
CA ASP A 98 -16.42 15.78 4.64
C ASP A 98 -14.90 15.66 4.82
N ALA A 99 -14.16 16.63 4.27
CA ALA A 99 -12.70 16.68 4.31
C ALA A 99 -12.11 16.70 5.73
N PHE A 100 -12.91 17.03 6.74
CA PHE A 100 -12.52 17.11 8.14
C PHE A 100 -13.19 16.06 9.03
N ALA A 101 -14.13 15.27 8.49
CA ALA A 101 -14.73 14.18 9.24
C ALA A 101 -13.76 13.01 9.44
N GLU A 102 -14.05 12.24 10.49
CA GLU A 102 -13.44 10.95 10.76
C GLU A 102 -13.71 9.96 9.62
N TRP A 103 -12.73 9.10 9.37
CA TRP A 103 -12.84 8.05 8.36
C TRP A 103 -13.74 6.91 8.85
N THR A 104 -14.71 6.53 8.03
CA THR A 104 -15.59 5.38 8.29
C THR A 104 -15.07 4.16 7.56
N GLU A 105 -14.91 3.04 8.26
CA GLU A 105 -14.52 1.77 7.62
C GLU A 105 -15.59 1.30 6.65
N MET A 106 -15.18 1.00 5.42
CA MET A 106 -16.00 0.34 4.41
C MET A 106 -15.79 -1.17 4.41
N ALA A 107 -14.53 -1.60 4.46
CA ALA A 107 -14.15 -3.00 4.37
C ALA A 107 -12.78 -3.23 5.02
N HIS A 108 -12.58 -4.44 5.53
CA HIS A 108 -11.32 -4.92 6.09
C HIS A 108 -11.14 -6.39 5.73
N GLU A 109 -10.01 -6.75 5.12
CA GLU A 109 -9.75 -8.13 4.72
C GLU A 109 -8.25 -8.45 4.67
N ARG A 110 -7.91 -9.71 4.94
CA ARG A 110 -6.57 -10.25 4.69
C ARG A 110 -6.54 -10.96 3.36
N VAL A 111 -5.78 -10.42 2.42
CA VAL A 111 -5.78 -10.83 1.02
C VAL A 111 -4.47 -11.55 0.68
N PRO A 112 -4.46 -12.89 0.58
CA PRO A 112 -3.34 -13.64 0.04
C PRO A 112 -3.31 -13.54 -1.50
N ARG A 113 -2.15 -13.27 -2.08
CA ARG A 113 -1.93 -13.23 -3.53
C ARG A 113 -0.66 -13.97 -3.91
N LYS A 114 -0.78 -14.90 -4.87
CA LYS A 114 0.38 -15.55 -5.46
C LYS A 114 1.15 -14.56 -6.33
N LEU A 115 2.47 -14.54 -6.17
CA LEU A 115 3.38 -13.73 -6.96
C LEU A 115 3.81 -14.52 -8.20
N LYS A 116 3.68 -13.88 -9.36
CA LYS A 116 4.27 -14.35 -10.60
C LYS A 116 5.36 -13.35 -11.00
N CYS A 117 6.58 -13.65 -10.57
CA CYS A 117 7.73 -12.77 -10.73
C CYS A 117 8.89 -13.52 -11.39
N THR A 118 9.54 -12.88 -12.37
CA THR A 118 10.71 -13.43 -13.06
C THR A 118 11.90 -12.49 -12.86
N PHE A 119 13.08 -13.05 -12.58
CA PHE A 119 14.31 -12.28 -12.54
C PHE A 119 15.10 -12.53 -13.82
N THR A 120 15.19 -11.52 -14.67
CA THR A 120 15.77 -11.63 -16.02
C THR A 120 17.30 -11.49 -16.05
N SER A 121 17.91 -11.07 -14.93
CA SER A 121 19.37 -10.98 -14.77
C SER A 121 19.95 -12.24 -14.08
N PRO A 122 21.24 -12.54 -14.27
CA PRO A 122 21.93 -13.55 -13.46
C PRO A 122 21.81 -13.23 -11.96
N LYS A 123 21.63 -14.26 -11.13
CA LYS A 123 21.49 -14.10 -9.67
C LYS A 123 22.84 -13.99 -8.98
N THR A 124 23.55 -12.89 -9.25
CA THR A 124 24.91 -12.63 -8.74
C THR A 124 24.97 -11.32 -7.91
N PRO A 125 26.03 -11.10 -7.11
CA PRO A 125 26.16 -9.89 -6.27
C PRO A 125 26.06 -8.57 -7.03
N GLU A 126 26.51 -8.55 -8.28
CA GLU A 126 26.49 -7.36 -9.14
C GLU A 126 25.08 -6.95 -9.56
N HIS A 127 24.10 -7.83 -9.38
CA HIS A 127 22.71 -7.63 -9.74
C HIS A 127 21.78 -7.46 -8.52
N GLU A 128 22.34 -7.45 -7.30
CA GLU A 128 21.61 -7.14 -6.09
C GLU A 128 20.98 -5.74 -6.16
N GLY A 129 19.73 -5.61 -5.71
CA GLY A 129 18.96 -4.37 -5.80
C GLY A 129 18.21 -4.17 -7.12
N ARG A 130 18.46 -4.98 -8.17
CA ARG A 130 17.62 -4.96 -9.38
C ARG A 130 16.24 -5.54 -9.08
N TYR A 131 15.21 -5.05 -9.76
CA TYR A 131 13.83 -5.47 -9.53
C TYR A 131 13.49 -6.75 -10.29
N TYR A 132 12.63 -7.57 -9.67
CA TYR A 132 11.91 -8.62 -10.38
C TYR A 132 10.88 -8.02 -11.33
N GLU A 133 10.65 -8.69 -12.45
CA GLU A 133 9.53 -8.41 -13.34
C GLU A 133 8.32 -9.21 -12.86
N CYS A 134 7.39 -8.54 -12.18
CA CYS A 134 6.18 -9.16 -11.60
C CYS A 134 4.93 -8.79 -12.41
N ASP A 135 4.03 -9.76 -12.58
CA ASP A 135 2.71 -9.51 -13.17
C ASP A 135 1.89 -8.56 -12.27
N VAL A 136 1.06 -7.72 -12.90
CA VAL A 136 0.08 -6.88 -12.19
C VAL A 136 -1.02 -7.75 -11.59
N LEU A 137 -1.46 -7.40 -10.39
CA LEU A 137 -2.47 -8.15 -9.65
C LEU A 137 -3.78 -7.36 -9.57
N PRO A 138 -4.93 -7.94 -9.93
CA PRO A 138 -6.22 -7.33 -9.63
C PRO A 138 -6.38 -7.33 -8.11
N PHE A 139 -6.51 -6.14 -7.52
CA PHE A 139 -6.49 -6.01 -6.08
C PHE A 139 -7.90 -5.97 -5.50
N MET A 140 -8.69 -4.98 -5.91
CA MET A 140 -10.08 -4.79 -5.47
C MET A 140 -10.87 -3.95 -6.47
N GLU A 141 -12.19 -4.04 -6.38
CA GLU A 141 -13.15 -3.26 -7.16
C GLU A 141 -14.22 -2.70 -6.22
N ILE A 142 -14.59 -1.44 -6.42
CA ILE A 142 -15.74 -0.81 -5.77
C ILE A 142 -16.79 -0.58 -6.84
N GLY A 143 -17.90 -1.32 -6.80
CA GLY A 143 -18.95 -1.29 -7.83
C GLY A 143 -19.84 -0.05 -7.85
N SER A 144 -19.64 0.91 -6.95
CA SER A 144 -20.27 2.24 -7.00
C SER A 144 -19.49 3.24 -6.16
N VAL A 145 -19.17 4.41 -6.72
CA VAL A 145 -18.38 5.43 -6.02
C VAL A 145 -19.31 6.39 -5.27
N ALA A 146 -19.94 5.93 -4.19
CA ALA A 146 -20.96 6.71 -3.46
C ALA A 146 -20.41 7.89 -2.66
N HIS A 147 -19.15 7.81 -2.22
CA HIS A 147 -18.51 8.80 -1.36
C HIS A 147 -17.52 9.70 -2.09
N LYS A 148 -17.25 10.88 -1.52
CA LYS A 148 -16.31 11.87 -2.09
C LYS A 148 -14.85 11.50 -1.90
N PHE A 149 -14.51 10.84 -0.79
CA PHE A 149 -13.14 10.50 -0.44
C PHE A 149 -13.03 9.06 0.02
N TYR A 150 -11.95 8.39 -0.36
CA TYR A 150 -11.58 7.06 0.06
C TYR A 150 -10.15 7.05 0.56
N LEU A 151 -9.88 6.15 1.51
CA LEU A 151 -8.55 5.87 2.02
C LEU A 151 -8.35 4.37 2.00
N LEU A 152 -7.25 3.94 1.39
CA LEU A 152 -6.75 2.58 1.36
C LEU A 152 -5.43 2.52 2.13
#